data_AF-A0A537JE90-F1
#
_entry.id   AF-A0A537JE90-F1
#
_cell.length_a   1.000
_cell.length_b   1.000
_cell.length_c   1.000
_cell.angle_alpha   90.00
_cell.angle_beta   90.00
_cell.angle_gamma   90.00
#
_symmetry.space_group_name_H-M   'P 1'
#
loop_
_entity.id
_entity.type
_entity.pdbx_description
1 polymer ?
#
loop_
_entity_poly.entity_id
_entity_poly.type
_entity_poly.pdbx_seq_one_letter_code
_entity_poly.pdbx_strand_id
1 'polypeptide(L)'
;MAAASGIGVRIDAARIPVLSETAAVCGVLGIDPLGLIGSGALLVATPDAARTAQAIARDGIRVEEIGQFVPRNRLVVRDGREIPLTPPAADELWRVLAREA
;
A
#
# COMPACT_ATOMS: atom_id res chain seq x y z
N MET A 1 1.83 9.70 6.49
CA MET A 1 0.82 9.80 7.57
C MET A 1 1.40 9.39 8.92
N ALA A 2 1.67 8.11 9.20
CA ALA A 2 2.11 7.64 10.53
C ALA A 2 3.34 8.37 11.09
N ALA A 3 4.40 8.53 10.27
CA ALA A 3 5.61 9.24 10.68
C ALA A 3 5.34 10.71 11.05
N ALA A 4 4.54 11.41 10.25
CA ALA A 4 4.18 12.82 10.50
C ALA A 4 3.32 12.99 11.76
N SER A 5 2.48 12.00 12.07
CA SER A 5 1.61 12.02 13.26
C SER A 5 2.26 11.46 14.52
N GLY A 6 3.49 10.94 14.44
CA GLY A 6 4.19 10.34 15.60
C GLY A 6 3.59 9.04 16.14
N ILE A 7 2.75 8.36 15.35
CA ILE A 7 2.07 7.11 15.74
C ILE A 7 2.48 5.94 14.85
N GLY A 8 2.03 4.74 15.22
CA GLY A 8 2.21 3.52 14.45
C GLY A 8 1.11 3.28 13.40
N VAL A 9 1.32 2.26 12.57
CA VAL A 9 0.34 1.75 11.61
C VAL A 9 0.55 0.25 11.43
N ARG A 10 -0.55 -0.49 11.29
CA ARG A 10 -0.55 -1.91 10.93
C ARG A 10 -1.35 -2.08 9.64
N ILE A 11 -0.66 -2.47 8.57
CA ILE A 11 -1.21 -2.61 7.22
C ILE A 11 -1.28 -4.10 6.87
N ASP A 12 -2.37 -4.55 6.26
CA ASP A 12 -2.48 -5.88 5.66
C ASP A 12 -2.20 -5.78 4.16
N ALA A 13 -1.05 -6.29 3.72
CA ALA A 13 -0.65 -6.21 2.32
C ALA A 13 -1.61 -6.97 1.39
N ALA A 14 -2.24 -8.05 1.87
CA ALA A 14 -3.15 -8.85 1.07
C ALA A 14 -4.46 -8.12 0.74
N ARG A 15 -4.81 -7.09 1.50
CA ARG A 15 -5.99 -6.23 1.26
C ARG A 15 -5.73 -5.09 0.30
N ILE A 16 -4.47 -4.79 -0.03
CA ILE A 16 -4.14 -3.70 -0.95
C ILE A 16 -4.50 -4.14 -2.37
N PRO A 17 -5.39 -3.40 -3.07
CA PRO A 17 -5.80 -3.78 -4.41
C PRO A 17 -4.63 -3.60 -5.39
N VAL A 18 -4.20 -4.70 -5.99
CA VAL A 18 -3.25 -4.73 -7.12
C VAL A 18 -3.99 -5.26 -8.34
N LEU A 19 -3.91 -4.55 -9.47
CA LEU A 19 -4.52 -5.01 -10.73
C LEU A 19 -3.78 -6.25 -11.24
N SER A 20 -4.50 -7.15 -11.91
CA SER A 20 -3.93 -8.40 -12.41
C SER A 20 -2.76 -8.17 -13.37
N GLU A 21 -2.87 -7.14 -14.20
CA GLU A 21 -1.90 -6.69 -15.17
C GLU A 21 -0.65 -6.16 -14.46
N THR A 22 -0.82 -5.36 -13.41
CA THR A 22 0.29 -4.90 -12.57
C THR A 22 1.01 -6.07 -11.92
N ALA A 23 0.28 -7.02 -11.33
CA ALA A 23 0.87 -8.21 -10.71
C ALA A 23 1.65 -9.06 -11.73
N ALA A 24 1.10 -9.26 -12.94
CA ALA A 24 1.75 -10.00 -14.00
C ALA A 24 3.05 -9.33 -14.46
N VAL A 25 3.03 -8.02 -14.73
CA VAL A 25 4.22 -7.26 -15.13
C VAL A 25 5.27 -7.26 -14.02
N CYS A 26 4.89 -6.97 -12.78
CA CYS A 26 5.79 -7.03 -11.63
C CYS A 26 6.41 -8.42 -11.43
N GLY A 27 5.64 -9.48 -11.67
CA GLY A 27 6.11 -10.86 -11.61
C GLY A 27 7.20 -11.16 -12.65
N VAL A 28 7.04 -10.68 -13.89
CA VAL A 28 8.06 -10.82 -14.95
C VAL A 28 9.32 -10.03 -14.63
N LEU A 29 9.17 -8.81 -14.10
CA LEU A 29 10.30 -7.92 -13.78
C LEU A 29 10.99 -8.25 -12.45
N GLY A 30 10.37 -9.08 -11.61
CA GLY A 30 10.87 -9.43 -10.28
C GLY A 30 10.91 -8.22 -9.32
N ILE A 31 9.86 -7.40 -9.35
CA ILE A 31 9.72 -6.20 -8.49
C ILE A 31 8.45 -6.27 -7.64
N ASP A 32 8.43 -5.54 -6.53
CA ASP A 32 7.28 -5.46 -5.63
C ASP A 32 6.26 -4.42 -6.13
N PRO A 33 4.99 -4.77 -6.41
CA PRO A 33 3.98 -3.80 -6.84
C PRO A 33 3.71 -2.72 -5.80
N LEU A 34 3.92 -2.99 -4.51
CA LEU A 34 3.74 -2.00 -3.44
C LEU A 34 4.92 -1.01 -3.32
N GLY A 35 5.99 -1.24 -4.07
CA GLY A 35 7.13 -0.31 -4.18
C GLY A 35 7.05 0.62 -5.40
N LEU A 36 5.98 0.53 -6.21
CA LEU A 36 5.72 1.42 -7.34
C LEU A 36 4.96 2.68 -6.90
N ILE A 37 5.18 3.79 -7.60
CA ILE A 37 4.35 4.99 -7.48
C ILE A 37 2.91 4.68 -7.92
N GLY A 38 1.96 5.00 -7.05
CA GLY A 38 0.52 4.85 -7.29
C GLY A 38 -0.19 6.18 -7.56
N SER A 39 0.21 6.95 -8.59
CA SER A 39 -0.36 8.28 -8.88
C SER A 39 -1.88 8.31 -9.12
N GLY A 40 -2.49 7.17 -9.41
CA GLY A 40 -3.95 7.01 -9.56
C GLY A 40 -4.66 6.52 -8.29
N ALA A 41 -3.98 6.41 -7.15
CA ALA A 41 -4.53 5.91 -5.90
C ALA A 41 -4.50 6.99 -4.80
N LEU A 42 -5.50 6.96 -3.92
CA LEU A 42 -5.59 7.83 -2.75
C LEU A 42 -5.55 7.00 -1.47
N LEU A 43 -4.71 7.39 -0.52
CA LEU A 43 -4.73 6.86 0.84
C LEU A 43 -5.60 7.75 1.73
N VAL A 44 -6.52 7.16 2.48
CA VAL A 44 -7.43 7.86 3.38
C VAL A 44 -7.28 7.34 4.81
N ALA A 45 -7.10 8.26 5.75
CA ALA A 45 -7.18 7.99 7.19
C ALA A 45 -8.52 8.51 7.71
N THR A 46 -9.30 7.65 8.38
CA THR A 46 -10.65 7.99 8.85
C THR A 46 -10.95 7.28 10.18
N PRO A 47 -11.74 7.88 11.08
CA PRO A 47 -12.22 7.21 12.29
C PRO A 47 -13.31 6.15 12.02
N ASP A 48 -13.96 6.19 10.85
CA ASP A 48 -15.04 5.27 10.46
C ASP A 48 -14.83 4.78 9.02
N ALA A 49 -14.07 3.68 8.89
CA ALA A 49 -13.72 3.09 7.61
C ALA A 49 -14.96 2.65 6.82
N ALA A 50 -15.97 2.08 7.49
CA ALA A 50 -17.18 1.57 6.85
C ALA A 50 -18.01 2.71 6.23
N ARG A 51 -18.23 3.80 6.98
CA ARG A 51 -18.95 4.97 6.47
C ARG A 51 -18.19 5.65 5.33
N THR A 52 -16.88 5.83 5.48
CA THR A 52 -16.04 6.42 4.43
C THR A 52 -16.04 5.57 3.16
N ALA A 53 -15.89 4.24 3.28
CA ALA A 53 -15.93 3.33 2.16
C ALA A 53 -17.29 3.36 1.44
N GLN A 54 -18.41 3.35 2.18
CA GLN A 54 -19.73 3.49 1.58
C GLN A 54 -19.91 4.80 0.81
N ALA A 55 -19.40 5.91 1.34
CA ALA A 55 -19.51 7.21 0.67
C ALA A 55 -18.73 7.21 -0.66
N ILE A 56 -17.50 6.70 -0.67
CA ILE A 56 -16.65 6.61 -1.87
C ILE A 56 -17.26 5.63 -2.89
N ALA A 57 -17.78 4.50 -2.44
CA ALA A 57 -18.35 3.48 -3.30
C ALA A 57 -19.63 3.95 -4.04
N ARG A 58 -20.38 4.93 -3.49
CA ARG A 58 -21.55 5.51 -4.17
C ARG A 58 -21.20 6.23 -5.47
N ASP A 59 -19.96 6.71 -5.59
CA ASP A 59 -19.44 7.35 -6.80
C ASP A 59 -18.80 6.33 -7.77
N GLY A 60 -18.95 5.02 -7.51
CA GLY A 60 -18.40 3.94 -8.33
C GLY A 60 -16.88 3.76 -8.18
N ILE A 61 -16.28 4.36 -7.15
CA ILE A 61 -14.84 4.29 -6.90
C ILE A 61 -14.54 3.08 -6.00
N ARG A 62 -13.58 2.24 -6.42
CA ARG A 62 -13.09 1.12 -5.61
C ARG A 62 -12.36 1.64 -4.38
N VAL A 63 -12.68 1.07 -3.22
CA VAL A 63 -12.06 1.41 -1.93
C VAL A 63 -11.91 0.15 -1.09
N GLU A 64 -10.77 0.04 -0.41
CA GLU A 64 -10.49 -1.07 0.51
C GLU A 64 -9.94 -0.49 1.80
N GLU A 65 -10.42 -1.00 2.93
CA GLU A 65 -9.76 -0.79 4.21
C GLU A 65 -8.52 -1.70 4.24
N ILE A 66 -7.33 -1.11 4.28
CA ILE A 66 -6.07 -1.87 4.18
C ILE A 66 -5.32 -2.00 5.50
N GLY A 67 -5.84 -1.40 6.58
CA GLY A 67 -5.15 -1.37 7.87
C GLY A 67 -5.65 -0.29 8.79
N GLN A 68 -4.93 -0.09 9.89
CA GLN A 68 -5.32 0.83 10.96
C GLN A 68 -4.11 1.50 11.59
N PHE A 69 -4.30 2.72 12.09
CA PHE A 69 -3.33 3.39 12.94
C PHE A 69 -3.31 2.73 14.33
N VAL A 70 -2.12 2.62 14.91
CA VAL A 70 -1.90 2.01 16.22
C VAL A 70 -0.97 2.89 17.06
N PRO A 71 -0.94 2.76 18.40
CA PRO A 71 -0.13 3.65 19.23
C PRO A 71 1.37 3.66 18.92
N ARG A 72 1.94 2.50 18.53
CA ARG A 72 3.37 2.33 18.24
C ARG A 72 3.59 1.33 17.11
N ASN A 73 4.83 1.31 16.59
CA ASN A 73 5.32 0.44 15.53
C ASN A 73 4.68 0.68 14.15
N ARG A 74 5.49 0.58 13.10
CA ARG A 74 5.03 0.66 11.72
C ARG A 74 5.27 -0.70 11.09
N LEU A 75 4.18 -1.40 10.79
CA LEU A 75 4.19 -2.81 10.43
C LEU A 75 3.35 -3.03 9.18
N VAL A 76 3.81 -3.94 8.33
CA VAL A 76 3.01 -4.54 7.26
C VAL A 76 2.92 -6.04 7.51
N VAL A 77 1.72 -6.61 7.32
CA VAL A 77 1.46 -8.04 7.40
C VAL A 77 1.59 -8.61 5.99
N ARG A 78 2.52 -9.54 5.80
CA ARG A 78 2.73 -10.29 4.55
C ARG A 78 2.84 -11.77 4.88
N ASP A 79 2.08 -12.62 4.20
CA ASP A 79 2.06 -14.08 4.41
C ASP A 79 1.87 -14.48 5.89
N GLY A 80 1.00 -13.75 6.60
CA GLY A 80 0.71 -13.95 8.02
C GLY A 80 1.82 -13.49 8.97
N ARG A 81 2.89 -12.85 8.48
CA ARG A 81 4.01 -12.34 9.27
C ARG A 81 4.00 -10.82 9.33
N GLU A 82 4.23 -10.27 10.52
CA GLU A 82 4.44 -8.83 10.69
C GLU A 82 5.89 -8.49 10.42
N ILE A 83 6.13 -7.61 9.45
CA ILE A 83 7.45 -7.09 9.11
C ILE A 83 7.48 -5.57 9.29
N PRO A 84 8.64 -4.97 9.61
CA PRO A 84 8.77 -3.52 9.69
C PRO A 84 8.38 -2.83 8.38
N LEU A 85 7.51 -1.84 8.46
CA LEU A 85 7.21 -0.95 7.33
C LEU A 85 8.31 0.11 7.26
N THR A 86 9.23 -0.08 6.32
CA THR A 86 10.31 0.85 6.01
C THR A 86 9.95 1.71 4.81
N PRO A 87 10.35 3.00 4.79
CA PRO A 87 10.24 3.81 3.58
C PRO A 87 11.02 3.16 2.42
N PRO A 88 10.47 3.13 1.19
CA PRO A 88 11.23 2.70 0.03
C PRO A 88 12.37 3.68 -0.25
N ALA A 89 13.53 3.16 -0.70
CA ALA A 89 14.68 3.98 -1.04
C ALA A 89 14.50 4.71 -2.39
N ALA A 90 13.86 4.04 -3.35
CA ALA A 90 13.49 4.55 -4.66
C ALA A 90 12.28 3.77 -5.18
N ASP A 91 11.65 4.27 -6.25
CA ASP A 91 10.62 3.51 -6.98
C ASP A 91 11.22 2.22 -7.55
N GLU A 92 10.48 1.12 -7.44
CA GLU A 92 10.88 -0.20 -7.96
C GLU A 92 11.15 -0.19 -9.48
N LEU A 93 10.50 0.69 -10.25
CA LEU A 93 10.76 0.84 -11.68
C LEU A 93 12.21 1.26 -11.96
N TRP A 94 12.80 2.12 -11.12
CA TRP A 94 14.19 2.55 -11.29
C TRP A 94 15.18 1.39 -11.10
N ARG A 95 14.86 0.42 -10.23
CA ARG A 95 15.67 -0.79 -10.06
C ARG A 95 15.67 -1.67 -11.30
N VAL A 96 14.62 -1.63 -12.12
CA VAL A 96 14.55 -2.36 -13.40
C VAL A 96 15.39 -1.63 -14.44
N LEU A 97 15.15 -0.32 -14.62
CA LEU A 97 15.85 0.49 -15.62
C LEU A 97 17.36 0.52 -15.42
N ALA A 98 17.83 0.48 -14.16
CA ALA A 98 19.26 0.43 -13.85
C ALA A 98 19.95 -0.90 -14.20
N ARG A 99 19.20 -2.00 -14.46
CA ARG A 99 19.78 -3.29 -14.88
C ARG A 99 20.04 -3.36 -16.39
N GLU A 100 19.39 -2.50 -17.16
CA GLU A 100 19.52 -2.44 -18.62
C GLU A 100 20.54 -1.40 -19.08
N ALA A 101 21.12 -0.63 -18.15
CA ALA A 101 22.21 0.32 -18.39
C ALA A 101 23.57 -0.36 -18.20
#